data_AF-A0A660NGX6-F1
#
_entry.id   AF-A0A660NGX6-F1
#
_cell.length_a   1.000
_cell.length_b   1.000
_cell.length_c   1.000
_cell.angle_alpha   90.00
_cell.angle_beta   90.00
_cell.angle_gamma   90.00
#
_symmetry.space_group_name_H-M   'P 1'
#
loop_
_entity.id
_entity.type
_entity.pdbx_description
1 polymer ?
#
loop_
_entity_poly.entity_id
_entity_poly.type
_entity_poly.pdbx_seq_one_letter_code
_entity_poly.pdbx_strand_id
1 'polypeptide(L)' 'QISAVIEAAMAETGATGMADMGKVMAIVKARLAGQADLAAVSARVRARLAA' A
#
# COMPACT_ATOMS: atom_id res chain seq x y z
N GLN A 1 -11.29 -5.79 1.45
CA GLN A 1 -10.27 -5.88 2.52
C GLN A 1 -8.92 -5.30 2.12
N ILE A 2 -8.26 -5.76 1.05
CA ILE A 2 -6.94 -5.23 0.64
C ILE A 2 -6.94 -3.70 0.45
N SER A 3 -7.96 -3.14 -0.20
CA SER A 3 -8.06 -1.69 -0.40
C SER A 3 -8.13 -0.91 0.92
N ALA A 4 -8.81 -1.44 1.94
CA ALA A 4 -8.90 -0.80 3.25
C ALA A 4 -7.56 -0.84 3.99
N VAL A 5 -6.80 -1.94 3.85
CA VAL A 5 -5.44 -2.04 4.41
C VAL A 5 -4.49 -1.05 3.72
N ILE A 6 -4.64 -0.87 2.41
CA ILE A 6 -3.87 0.13 1.65
C ILE A 6 -4.22 1.54 2.11
N GLU A 7 -5.51 1.88 2.23
CA GLU A 7 -5.93 3.21 2.71
C GLU A 7 -5.45 3.49 4.14
N ALA A 8 -5.57 2.52 5.05
CA ALA A 8 -5.06 2.64 6.40
C ALA A 8 -3.53 2.85 6.41
N ALA A 9 -2.79 2.11 5.57
CA ALA A 9 -1.34 2.28 5.45
C ALA A 9 -0.94 3.63 4.83
N MET A 10 -1.69 4.12 3.83
CA MET A 10 -1.46 5.46 3.28
C MET A 10 -1.75 6.54 4.32
N ALA A 11 -2.82 6.41 5.09
CA ALA A 11 -3.15 7.34 6.18
C ALA A 11 -2.10 7.32 7.30
N GLU A 12 -1.62 6.15 7.72
CA GLU A 12 -0.55 6.03 8.73
C GLU A 12 0.78 6.62 8.27
N THR A 13 1.12 6.44 6.99
CA THR A 13 2.39 6.95 6.44
C THR A 13 2.31 8.42 6.02
N GLY A 14 1.10 8.99 5.92
CA GLY A 14 0.88 10.28 5.31
C GLY A 14 1.32 10.32 3.84
N ALA A 15 1.31 9.18 3.16
CA ALA A 15 1.79 9.06 1.78
C ALA A 15 0.90 9.85 0.82
N THR A 16 1.49 10.80 0.10
CA THR A 16 0.78 11.63 -0.88
C THR A 16 1.32 11.46 -2.30
N GLY A 17 2.30 10.58 -2.51
CA GLY A 17 2.84 10.36 -3.85
C GLY A 17 3.76 9.16 -3.95
N MET A 18 4.25 8.94 -5.16
CA MET A 18 5.09 7.80 -5.54
C MET A 18 6.39 7.68 -4.72
N ALA A 19 6.90 8.79 -4.16
CA ALA A 19 8.06 8.77 -3.28
C ALA A 19 7.82 7.99 -1.97
N ASP A 20 6.58 7.94 -1.50
CA ASP A 20 6.19 7.24 -0.27
C ASP A 20 5.77 5.79 -0.51
N MET A 21 5.75 5.34 -1.77
CA MET A 21 5.40 3.98 -2.17
C MET A 21 6.14 2.92 -1.34
N GLY A 22 7.43 3.13 -1.06
CA GLY A 22 8.24 2.23 -0.25
C GLY A 22 7.74 2.11 1.20
N LYS A 23 7.32 3.23 1.80
CA LYS A 23 6.78 3.28 3.17
C LYS A 23 5.43 2.56 3.25
N VAL A 24 4.52 2.87 2.31
CA VAL A 24 3.20 2.22 2.25
C VAL A 24 3.38 0.71 2.05
N MET A 25 4.24 0.31 1.11
CA MET A 25 4.50 -1.10 0.85
C MET A 25 5.13 -1.84 2.03
N ALA A 26 5.91 -1.18 2.90
CA ALA A 26 6.45 -1.80 4.10
C ALA A 26 5.34 -2.17 5.10
N ILE A 27 4.41 -1.24 5.37
CA ILE A 27 3.26 -1.49 6.27
C ILE A 27 2.34 -2.54 5.66
N VAL A 28 2.01 -2.41 4.38
CA VAL A 28 1.10 -3.35 3.71
C VAL A 28 1.71 -4.75 3.63
N LYS A 29 3.02 -4.87 3.36
CA LYS A 29 3.74 -6.16 3.44
C LYS A 29 3.64 -6.77 4.83
N ALA A 30 3.85 -5.99 5.90
CA ALA A 30 3.75 -6.50 7.26
C ALA A 30 2.33 -7.01 7.59
N ARG A 31 1.29 -6.32 7.11
CA ARG A 31 -0.12 -6.67 7.38
C ARG A 31 -0.69 -7.76 6.48
N LEU A 32 -0.19 -7.87 5.25
CA LEU A 32 -0.69 -8.81 4.23
C LEU A 32 0.31 -9.93 3.89
N ALA A 33 1.41 -10.07 4.64
CA ALA A 33 2.39 -11.13 4.44
C ALA A 33 1.70 -12.51 4.42
N GLY A 34 1.87 -13.26 3.32
CA GLY A 34 1.27 -14.58 3.15
C GLY A 34 -0.25 -14.60 2.96
N GLN A 35 -0.93 -13.44 2.95
CA GLN A 35 -2.39 -13.34 2.78
C GLN A 35 -2.81 -12.70 1.45
N ALA A 36 -1.92 -11.97 0.79
CA ALA A 36 -2.21 -11.34 -0.49
C ALA A 36 -1.03 -11.42 -1.46
N ASP A 37 -1.36 -11.46 -2.75
CA ASP A 37 -0.38 -11.32 -3.82
C ASP A 37 0.22 -9.90 -3.82
N LEU A 38 1.52 -9.83 -3.55
CA LEU A 38 2.29 -8.60 -3.48
C LEU A 38 2.34 -7.85 -4.81
N ALA A 39 2.26 -8.55 -5.95
CA ALA A 39 2.18 -7.92 -7.26
C ALA A 39 0.86 -7.16 -7.43
N ALA A 40 -0.27 -7.80 -7.09
CA ALA A 40 -1.58 -7.17 -7.14
C ALA A 40 -1.72 -6.02 -6.13
N VAL A 41 -1.13 -6.16 -4.94
CA VAL A 41 -1.13 -5.11 -3.91
C VAL A 41 -0.33 -3.89 -4.36
N SER A 42 0.90 -4.09 -4.85
CA SER A 42 1.75 -2.98 -5.30
C SER A 42 1.15 -2.25 -6.50
N ALA A 43 0.49 -2.95 -7.43
CA ALA A 43 -0.25 -2.29 -8.51
C ALA A 43 -1.37 -1.38 -7.99
N ARG A 44 -2.11 -1.81 -6.97
CA ARG A 44 -3.18 -1.01 -6.34
C ARG A 44 -2.65 0.19 -5.56
N VAL A 45 -1.58 0.02 -4.78
CA VAL A 45 -0.93 1.14 -4.06
C VAL A 45 -0.43 2.18 -5.06
N ARG A 46 0.24 1.72 -6.13
CA ARG A 46 0.72 2.60 -7.20
C ARG A 46 -0.40 3.37 -7.87
N ALA A 47 -1.51 2.71 -8.20
CA ALA A 47 -2.67 3.35 -8.81
C ALA A 47 -3.29 4.43 -7.91
N ARG A 48 -3.23 4.27 -6.58
CA ARG A 48 -3.71 5.28 -5.62
C ARG A 48 -2.75 6.44 -5.39
N LEU A 49 -1.44 6.21 -5.46
CA LEU A 49 -0.42 7.25 -5.32
C LEU A 49 -0.11 8.00 -6.61
N ALA A 50 -0.58 7.49 -7.76
CA ALA A 50 -0.46 8.13 -9.07
C ALA A 50 -1.70 8.93 -9.48
N ALA A 51 -2.78 8.87 -8.69
CA ALA A 51 -3.99 9.68 -8.83
C ALA A 51 -3.86 10.96 -7.98
#